data_AF-A0A9W6LHL1-F1
#
_entry.id   AF-A0A9W6LHL1-F1
#
_cell.length_a   1.000
_cell.length_b   1.000
_cell.length_c   1.000
_cell.angle_alpha   90.00
_cell.angle_beta   90.00
_cell.angle_gamma   90.00
#
_symmetry.space_group_name_H-M   'P 1'
#
loop_
_entity.id
_entity.type
_entity.pdbx_description
1 polymer ?
#
loop_
_entity_poly.entity_id
_entity_poly.type
_entity_poly.pdbx_seq_one_letter_code
_entity_poly.pdbx_strand_id
1 'polypeptide(L)'
;MTVEGFPERKMDVVANVREGRAALQYSGVDGIYTSEGKLFLVQSKWKAVNDRPTPPAEAQVPLEMVSVVVEEFYETAGERPTSIDWQHV
;
A
#
# COMPACT_ATOMS: atom_id res chain seq x y z
N MET A 1 8.07 -2.80 -4.95
CA MET A 1 8.87 -1.57 -5.16
C MET A 1 8.84 -0.81 -3.86
N THR A 2 9.95 -0.19 -3.47
CA THR A 2 10.03 0.64 -2.26
C THR A 2 10.21 2.09 -2.69
N VAL A 3 9.43 2.98 -2.08
CA VAL A 3 9.46 4.43 -2.27
C VAL A 3 9.84 5.07 -0.95
N GLU A 4 10.84 5.94 -0.94
CA GLU A 4 11.40 6.57 0.27
C GLU A 4 11.08 8.07 0.28
N GLY A 5 10.59 8.60 1.40
CA GLY A 5 10.36 10.03 1.65
C GLY A 5 11.44 10.64 2.56
N PHE A 6 11.14 11.70 3.31
CA PHE A 6 11.97 12.15 4.45
C PHE A 6 12.36 10.93 5.32
N PRO A 7 13.53 10.91 5.98
CA PRO A 7 14.28 9.69 6.35
C PRO A 7 13.57 8.66 7.25
N GLU A 8 12.36 8.94 7.71
CA GLU A 8 11.54 8.07 8.55
C GLU A 8 10.22 7.62 7.89
N ARG A 9 10.00 7.98 6.62
CA ARG A 9 8.76 7.72 5.89
C ARG A 9 9.02 6.87 4.65
N LYS A 10 8.32 5.75 4.56
CA LYS A 10 8.50 4.75 3.51
C LYS A 10 7.16 4.26 3.02
N MET A 11 7.07 4.00 1.73
CA MET A 11 5.94 3.32 1.12
C MET A 11 6.40 2.09 0.34
N ASP A 12 5.86 0.93 0.68
CA ASP A 12 6.09 -0.32 -0.04
C ASP A 12 4.87 -0.66 -0.88
N VAL A 13 5.11 -0.96 -2.16
CA VAL A 13 4.06 -1.30 -3.13
C VAL A 13 4.25 -2.72 -3.64
N VAL A 14 3.19 -3.52 -3.51
CA VAL A 14 3.09 -4.86 -4.10
C VAL A 14 1.96 -4.86 -5.13
N ALA A 15 2.32 -4.97 -6.41
CA ALA A 15 1.38 -4.98 -7.51
C ALA A 15 1.23 -6.39 -8.12
N ASN A 16 -0.02 -6.80 -8.35
CA ASN A 16 -0.39 -7.91 -9.21
C ASN A 16 -0.95 -7.34 -10.53
N VAL A 17 -0.05 -7.14 -11.50
CA VAL A 17 -0.39 -6.57 -12.81
C VAL A 17 -1.39 -7.43 -13.59
N ARG A 18 -1.34 -8.76 -13.41
CA ARG A 18 -2.25 -9.70 -14.10
C ARG A 18 -3.70 -9.50 -13.66
N GLU A 19 -3.92 -9.16 -12.40
CA GLU A 19 -5.25 -8.98 -11.81
C GLU A 19 -5.68 -7.51 -11.77
N GLY A 20 -4.81 -6.57 -12.18
CA GLY A 20 -5.10 -5.14 -12.11
C GLY A 20 -5.23 -4.62 -10.68
N ARG A 21 -4.47 -5.19 -9.73
CA ARG A 21 -4.56 -4.86 -8.31
C ARG A 21 -3.20 -4.59 -7.69
N ALA A 22 -3.18 -3.84 -6.61
CA ALA A 22 -2.00 -3.63 -5.79
C ALA A 22 -2.38 -3.46 -4.32
N ALA A 23 -1.41 -3.60 -3.43
CA ALA A 23 -1.53 -3.15 -2.06
C ALA A 23 -0.34 -2.28 -1.70
N LEU A 24 -0.59 -1.33 -0.82
CA LEU A 24 0.39 -0.36 -0.36
C LEU A 24 0.53 -0.49 1.15
N GLN A 25 1.77 -0.38 1.63
CA GLN A 25 2.08 -0.23 3.04
C GLN A 25 2.80 1.10 3.21
N TYR A 26 2.32 1.93 4.13
CA TYR A 26 2.96 3.15 4.56
C TYR A 26 3.57 2.95 5.93
N SER A 27 4.83 3.31 6.10
CA SER A 27 5.51 3.37 7.38
C SER A 27 5.92 4.82 7.64
N GLY A 28 5.43 5.42 8.72
CA GLY A 28 5.78 6.78 9.12
C GLY A 28 5.98 6.89 10.62
N VAL A 29 6.18 8.11 11.09
CA VAL A 29 6.37 8.43 12.51
C VAL A 29 5.17 8.07 13.40
N ASP A 30 3.98 8.06 12.82
CA ASP A 30 2.71 7.81 13.51
C ASP A 30 2.28 6.34 13.47
N GLY A 31 3.00 5.47 12.76
CA GLY A 31 2.72 4.04 12.73
C GLY A 31 2.92 3.38 11.37
N ILE A 32 2.40 2.16 11.25
CA ILE A 32 2.38 1.38 10.02
C ILE A 32 0.93 1.21 9.58
N TYR A 33 0.67 1.53 8.32
CA TYR A 33 -0.64 1.51 7.72
C TYR A 33 -0.61 0.68 6.44
N THR A 34 -1.74 0.05 6.13
CA THR A 34 -1.93 -0.60 4.83
C THR A 34 -3.12 -0.01 4.13
N SER A 35 -3.11 -0.01 2.79
CA SER A 35 -4.26 0.39 2.01
C SER A 35 -5.48 -0.44 2.40
N GLU A 36 -6.66 0.17 2.42
CA GLU A 36 -7.92 -0.52 2.65
C GLU A 36 -8.63 -0.76 1.30
N GLY A 37 -8.64 -2.02 0.90
CA GLY A 37 -9.37 -2.51 -0.26
C GLY A 37 -10.84 -2.74 0.08
N LYS A 38 -11.76 -2.24 -0.75
CA LYS A 38 -13.22 -2.44 -0.57
C LYS A 38 -13.70 -3.88 -0.83
N LEU A 39 -12.80 -4.84 -0.95
CA LEU A 39 -13.11 -6.24 -1.20
C LEU A 39 -13.31 -6.96 0.13
N PHE A 40 -14.58 -7.04 0.54
CA PHE A 40 -15.08 -7.62 1.80
C PHE A 40 -14.85 -9.14 1.98
N LEU A 41 -13.94 -9.77 1.24
CA LEU A 41 -13.81 -11.24 1.25
C LEU A 41 -12.45 -11.68 1.80
N VAL A 42 -12.51 -12.07 3.08
CA VAL A 42 -11.54 -12.88 3.83
C VAL A 42 -10.26 -12.15 4.22
N GLN A 43 -10.17 -11.81 5.52
CA GLN A 43 -8.96 -11.33 6.17
C GLN A 43 -7.78 -12.29 5.90
N SER A 44 -6.87 -11.89 5.03
CA SER A 44 -5.75 -12.72 4.62
C SER A 44 -4.46 -12.05 5.06
N LYS A 45 -3.78 -12.57 6.09
CA LYS A 45 -2.46 -12.04 6.51
C LYS A 45 -1.51 -11.92 5.31
N TRP A 46 -0.60 -10.95 5.36
CA TRP A 46 0.54 -10.87 4.44
C TRP A 46 1.25 -12.23 4.37
N LYS A 47 1.15 -12.90 3.22
CA LYS A 47 1.76 -14.23 3.02
C LYS A 47 2.93 -14.09 2.06
N ALA A 48 4.11 -14.54 2.45
CA ALA A 48 5.17 -14.76 1.47
C ALA A 48 4.84 -16.01 0.67
N VAL A 49 4.56 -15.86 -0.63
CA VAL A 49 4.46 -16.98 -1.57
C VAL A 49 5.68 -16.91 -2.46
N ASN A 50 6.57 -17.89 -2.41
CA ASN A 50 7.85 -17.90 -3.15
C ASN A 50 8.67 -16.62 -2.91
N ASP A 51 8.85 -16.23 -1.65
CA ASP A 51 9.56 -15.01 -1.21
C ASP A 51 8.96 -13.68 -1.73
N ARG A 52 7.75 -13.71 -2.27
CA ARG A 52 7.01 -12.51 -2.65
C ARG A 52 5.94 -12.20 -1.61
N PRO A 53 5.97 -11.01 -0.98
CA PRO A 53 4.87 -10.59 -0.13
C PRO A 53 3.57 -10.62 -0.96
N THR A 54 2.58 -11.35 -0.51
CA THR A 54 1.23 -11.38 -1.08
C THR A 54 0.34 -10.61 -0.12
N PRO A 55 -0.19 -9.47 -0.55
CA PRO A 55 -0.96 -8.62 0.33
C PRO A 55 -2.35 -9.22 0.61
N PRO A 56 -2.93 -8.88 1.77
CA PRO A 56 -4.31 -9.21 2.11
C PRO A 56 -5.30 -8.81 1.01
N ALA A 57 -6.36 -9.59 0.79
CA ALA A 57 -7.39 -9.23 -0.18
C ALA A 57 -8.10 -7.91 0.21
N GLU A 58 -8.30 -7.72 1.51
CA GLU A 58 -8.80 -6.51 2.14
C GLU A 58 -7.84 -5.32 2.06
N ALA A 59 -6.59 -5.54 1.63
CA ALA A 59 -5.63 -4.46 1.42
C ALA A 59 -5.46 -4.08 -0.07
N GLN A 60 -6.17 -4.77 -0.97
CA GLN A 60 -5.99 -4.58 -2.41
C GLN A 60 -6.84 -3.42 -2.93
N VAL A 61 -6.15 -2.45 -3.54
CA VAL A 61 -6.73 -1.35 -4.32
C VAL A 61 -6.55 -1.59 -5.82
N PRO A 62 -7.34 -0.92 -6.68
CA PRO A 62 -7.12 -0.96 -8.12
C PRO A 62 -5.72 -0.47 -8.49
N LEU A 63 -5.08 -1.11 -9.47
CA LEU A 63 -3.70 -0.79 -9.86
C LEU A 63 -3.54 0.66 -10.34
N GLU A 64 -4.57 1.23 -10.96
CA GLU A 64 -4.61 2.63 -11.39
C GLU A 64 -4.51 3.64 -10.24
N MET A 65 -4.89 3.25 -9.02
CA MET A 65 -4.74 4.13 -7.85
C MET A 65 -3.29 4.26 -7.41
N VAL A 66 -2.43 3.29 -7.74
CA VAL A 66 -1.02 3.31 -7.31
C VAL A 66 -0.30 4.54 -7.83
N SER A 67 -0.51 4.95 -9.08
CA SER A 67 0.14 6.15 -9.61
C SER A 67 -0.28 7.41 -8.88
N VAL A 68 -1.58 7.56 -8.59
CA VAL A 68 -2.13 8.71 -7.85
C VAL A 68 -1.56 8.76 -6.44
N VAL A 69 -1.51 7.62 -5.75
CA VAL A 69 -1.01 7.52 -4.37
C VAL A 69 0.50 7.78 -4.30
N VAL A 70 1.27 7.28 -5.26
CA VAL A 70 2.72 7.51 -5.35
C VAL A 70 3.03 8.96 -5.66
N GLU A 71 2.28 9.59 -6.56
CA GLU A 71 2.41 11.02 -6.88
C GLU A 71 2.13 11.88 -5.65
N GLU A 72 1.02 11.65 -4.95
CA GLU A 72 0.68 12.36 -3.71
C GLU A 72 1.74 12.18 -2.62
N PHE A 73 2.29 10.97 -2.47
CA PHE A 73 3.38 10.71 -1.52
C PHE A 73 4.62 11.58 -1.83
N TYR A 74 4.99 11.74 -3.11
CA TYR A 74 6.12 12.60 -3.47
C TYR A 74 5.81 14.09 -3.29
N GLU A 75 4.62 14.54 -3.70
CA GLU A 75 4.19 15.94 -3.58
C GLU A 75 4.12 16.40 -2.13
N THR A 76 3.78 15.49 -1.22
CA THR A 76 3.67 15.77 0.22
C THR A 76 4.95 15.46 1.00
N ALA A 77 6.09 15.26 0.33
CA ALA A 77 7.37 14.93 0.97
C ALA A 77 7.30 13.66 1.86
N GLY A 78 6.48 12.71 1.44
CA GLY A 78 6.29 11.41 2.08
C GLY A 78 5.20 11.36 3.15
N GLU A 79 4.31 12.36 3.27
CA GLU A 79 3.12 12.21 4.13
C GLU A 79 2.25 11.04 3.66
N ARG A 80 1.43 10.52 4.57
CA ARG A 80 0.48 9.46 4.23
C ARG A 80 -0.55 10.00 3.20
N PRO A 81 -0.63 9.43 1.99
CA PRO A 81 -1.56 9.88 0.97
C PRO A 81 -3.03 9.79 1.43
N THR A 82 -3.89 10.67 0.92
CA THR A 82 -5.31 10.76 1.26
C THR A 82 -6.23 10.28 0.14
N SER A 83 -5.68 10.00 -1.04
CA SER A 83 -6.38 9.44 -2.21
C SER A 83 -6.94 8.03 -2.01
N ILE A 84 -6.53 7.32 -0.94
CA ILE A 84 -7.05 6.02 -0.55
C ILE A 84 -7.31 5.97 0.95
N ASP A 85 -8.17 5.03 1.35
CA ASP A 85 -8.40 4.69 2.75
C ASP A 85 -7.25 3.84 3.29
N TRP A 86 -6.92 4.03 4.58
CA TRP A 86 -5.84 3.35 5.26
C TRP A 86 -6.33 2.69 6.55
N GLN A 87 -5.84 1.48 6.81
CA GLN A 87 -6.06 0.77 8.06
C GLN A 87 -4.76 0.63 8.84
N HIS A 88 -4.81 0.88 10.15
CA HIS A 88 -3.68 0.71 11.06
C HIS A 88 -3.41 -0.79 11.29
N VAL A 89 -2.14 -1.18 11.27
CA VAL A 89 -1.69 -2.57 11.48
C VAL A 89 -1.50 -2.89 12.95
#